data_AF-A0A9X3GC64-F1
#
_entry.id   AF-A0A9X3GC64-F1
#
_cell.length_a   1.000
_cell.length_b   1.000
_cell.length_c   1.000
_cell.angle_alpha   90.00
_cell.angle_beta   90.00
_cell.angle_gamma   90.00
#
_symmetry.space_group_name_H-M   'P 1'
#
loop_
_entity.id
_entity.type
_entity.pdbx_description
1 polymer ?
#
loop_
_entity_poly.entity_id
_entity_poly.type
_entity_poly.pdbx_seq_one_letter_code
_entity_poly.pdbx_strand_id
1 'polypeptide(L)' 'MSESTTIELGGEEYLVRREGDTLKLGRQVGGDTTWLDDVDVHQLPAPAQDALDRGEHDDQTLQTALLGVVQAEANRGG' A
#
# COMPACT_ATOMS: atom_id res chain seq x y z
N MET A 1 -6.72 -14.47 9.62
CA MET A 1 -5.76 -14.58 8.51
C MET A 1 -5.71 -13.22 7.87
N SER A 2 -4.56 -12.55 7.86
CA SER A 2 -4.44 -11.25 7.20
C SER A 2 -4.43 -11.50 5.70
N GLU A 3 -5.47 -11.05 4.99
CA GLU A 3 -5.50 -11.14 3.54
C GLU A 3 -4.48 -10.17 2.98
N SER A 4 -3.59 -10.67 2.11
CA SER A 4 -2.63 -9.85 1.40
C SER A 4 -2.93 -9.90 -0.09
N THR A 5 -2.97 -8.73 -0.70
CA THR A 5 -3.27 -8.53 -2.11
C THR A 5 -2.06 -7.94 -2.80
N THR A 6 -1.67 -8.50 -3.94
CA THR A 6 -0.66 -7.89 -4.80
C THR A 6 -1.33 -6.87 -5.71
N ILE A 7 -0.78 -5.66 -5.78
CA ILE A 7 -1.18 -4.56 -6.67
C ILE A 7 0.04 -4.04 -7.43
N GLU A 8 -0.19 -3.38 -8.56
CA GLU A 8 0.87 -2.67 -9.29
C GLU A 8 0.80 -1.17 -8.97
N LEU A 9 1.92 -0.57 -8.54
CA LEU A 9 2.05 0.86 -8.30
C LEU A 9 3.26 1.39 -9.06
N GLY A 10 3.04 2.35 -9.98
CA GLY A 10 4.13 3.00 -10.70
C GLY A 10 4.97 2.05 -11.57
N GLY A 11 4.41 0.92 -12.00
CA GLY A 11 5.09 -0.11 -12.80
C GLY A 11 5.88 -1.13 -11.97
N GLU A 12 5.69 -1.17 -10.66
CA GLU A 12 6.28 -2.18 -9.78
C GLU A 12 5.20 -2.90 -8.96
N GLU A 13 5.48 -4.15 -8.58
CA GLU A 13 4.56 -4.98 -7.81
C GLU A 13 4.72 -4.72 -6.31
N TYR A 14 3.60 -4.51 -5.63
CA TYR A 14 3.53 -4.29 -4.19
C TYR A 14 2.50 -5.23 -3.56
N LEU A 15 2.90 -5.83 -2.45
CA LEU A 15 2.05 -6.64 -1.61
C LEU A 15 1.47 -5.76 -0.50
N VAL A 16 0.15 -5.60 -0.51
CA VAL A 16 -0.60 -4.81 0.46
C VAL A 16 -1.24 -5.75 1.46
N ARG A 17 -1.00 -5.50 2.75
CA ARG A 17 -1.63 -6.23 3.84
C ARG A 17 -2.18 -5.24 4.85
N ARG A 18 -3.47 -5.37 5.17
CA ARG A 18 -4.08 -4.60 6.23
C ARG A 18 -4.04 -5.35 7.56
N GLU A 19 -3.64 -4.65 8.60
CA GLU A 19 -3.61 -5.13 9.99
C GLU A 19 -4.30 -4.09 10.89
N GLY A 20 -5.64 -4.18 10.96
CA GLY A 20 -6.45 -3.20 11.69
C GLY A 20 -6.38 -1.81 11.06
N ASP A 21 -5.85 -0.86 11.82
CA ASP A 21 -5.64 0.54 11.41
C ASP A 21 -4.27 0.79 10.78
N THR A 22 -3.47 -0.27 10.62
CA THR A 22 -2.15 -0.21 9.98
C THR A 22 -2.18 -0.94 8.64
N LEU A 23 -1.49 -0.38 7.66
CA LEU A 23 -1.32 -0.93 6.33
C LEU A 23 0.17 -1.22 6.09
N LYS A 24 0.49 -2.48 5.81
CA LYS A 24 1.83 -2.92 5.43
C LYS A 24 1.92 -2.99 3.91
N LEU A 25 2.91 -2.30 3.35
CA LEU A 25 3.26 -2.40 1.94
C LEU A 25 4.60 -3.08 1.80
N GLY A 26 4.68 -4.09 0.94
CA GLY A 26 5.92 -4.77 0.60
C GLY A 26 6.22 -4.68 -0.88
N ARG A 27 7.31 -4.05 -1.27
CA ARG A 27 7.75 -4.04 -2.67
C ARG A 27 8.27 -5.42 -3.05
N GLN A 28 7.77 -5.98 -4.15
CA GLN A 28 8.25 -7.25 -4.68
C GLN A 28 9.35 -6.99 -5.72
N VAL A 29 10.55 -7.51 -5.47
CA VAL A 29 11.69 -7.37 -6.38
C VAL A 29 12.40 -8.72 -6.50
N GLY A 30 12.43 -9.28 -7.70
CA GLY A 30 13.20 -10.51 -7.98
C GLY A 30 12.70 -11.76 -7.22
N GLY A 31 11.45 -11.77 -6.75
CA GLY A 31 10.87 -12.86 -5.96
C GLY A 31 11.00 -12.67 -4.44
N ASP A 32 11.73 -11.64 -4.00
CA ASP A 32 11.79 -11.22 -2.60
C ASP A 32 10.80 -10.09 -2.32
N THR A 33 10.35 -9.98 -1.07
CA THR A 33 9.46 -8.90 -0.60
C THR A 33 10.18 -8.04 0.42
N THR A 34 10.39 -6.77 0.08
CA THR A 34 10.95 -5.75 0.98
C THR A 34 9.81 -4.93 1.56
N TRP A 35 9.57 -5.07 2.86
CA TRP A 35 8.54 -4.30 3.56
C TRP A 35 8.98 -2.86 3.79
N LEU A 36 8.10 -1.93 3.44
CA LEU A 36 8.18 -0.51 3.76
C LEU A 36 7.74 -0.28 5.22
N ASP A 37 7.91 0.95 5.72
CA ASP A 37 7.39 1.29 7.04
C ASP A 37 5.86 1.15 7.10
N ASP A 38 5.39 0.89 8.31
CA ASP A 38 3.97 0.70 8.60
C ASP A 38 3.21 2.01 8.36
N VAL A 39 2.20 1.95 7.48
CA VAL A 39 1.40 3.11 7.10
C VAL A 39 0.15 3.15 7.94
N ASP A 40 -0.10 4.26 8.62
CA ASP A 40 -1.36 4.46 9.32
C ASP A 40 -2.48 4.73 8.29
N VAL A 41 -3.54 3.93 8.31
CA VAL A 41 -4.68 4.05 7.39
C VAL A 41 -5.34 5.43 7.51
N HIS A 42 -5.29 6.06 8.68
CA HIS A 42 -5.82 7.41 8.88
C HIS A 42 -5.05 8.50 8.14
N GLN A 43 -3.82 8.23 7.67
CA GLN A 43 -3.06 9.14 6.81
C GLN A 43 -3.53 9.10 5.35
N LEU A 44 -4.28 8.08 4.95
CA LEU A 44 -4.84 7.99 3.61
C LEU A 44 -6.04 8.93 3.45
N PRO A 45 -6.33 9.43 2.24
CA PRO A 45 -7.56 10.16 1.97
C PRO A 45 -8.80 9.32 2.31
N ALA A 46 -9.88 9.93 2.80
CA ALA A 46 -11.11 9.23 3.16
C ALA A 46 -11.63 8.27 2.05
N PRO A 47 -11.64 8.63 0.76
CA PRO A 47 -12.06 7.69 -0.29
C PRO A 47 -11.15 6.46 -0.42
N ALA A 48 -9.86 6.59 -0.14
CA ALA A 48 -8.94 5.45 -0.14
C ALA A 48 -9.15 4.55 1.08
N GLN A 49 -9.50 5.13 2.24
CA GLN A 49 -9.90 4.37 3.43
C GLN A 49 -11.17 3.56 3.14
N ASP A 50 -12.18 4.17 2.52
CA ASP A 50 -13.42 3.49 2.12
C ASP A 50 -13.15 2.32 1.14
N ALA A 51 -12.28 2.52 0.14
CA ALA A 51 -11.89 1.47 -0.79
C ALA A 51 -11.16 0.31 -0.09
N LEU A 52 -10.27 0.62 0.85
CA LEU A 52 -9.60 -0.38 1.70
C LEU A 52 -10.56 -1.16 2.60
N ASP A 53 -11.58 -0.51 3.16
CA ASP A 53 -12.64 -1.15 3.95
C ASP A 53 -13.50 -2.10 3.10
N ARG A 54 -13.67 -1.80 1.81
CA ARG A 54 -14.42 -2.63 0.86
C ARG A 54 -13.57 -3.72 0.20
N GLY A 55 -12.25 -3.70 0.39
CA GLY A 55 -11.32 -4.59 -0.31
C GLY A 55 -11.14 -4.25 -1.80
N GLU A 56 -11.50 -3.03 -2.21
CA GLU A 56 -11.39 -2.54 -3.59
C GLU A 56 -9.95 -2.06 -3.87
N HIS A 57 -9.01 -3.00 -3.91
CA HIS A 57 -7.57 -2.72 -4.13
C HIS A 57 -7.25 -2.16 -5.54
N ASP A 58 -8.16 -2.37 -6.49
CA ASP A 58 -8.10 -1.82 -7.85
C ASP A 58 -8.65 -0.38 -7.94
N ASP A 59 -9.15 0.19 -6.84
CA ASP A 59 -9.65 1.56 -6.84
C ASP A 59 -8.51 2.56 -7.13
N GLN A 60 -8.75 3.45 -8.09
CA GLN A 60 -7.75 4.41 -8.56
C GLN A 60 -7.35 5.43 -7.47
N THR A 61 -8.27 5.78 -6.57
CA THR A 61 -7.97 6.70 -5.47
C THR A 61 -7.06 6.04 -4.45
N LEU A 62 -7.35 4.78 -4.12
CA LEU A 62 -6.50 3.98 -3.26
C LEU A 62 -5.10 3.82 -3.87
N GLN A 63 -4.99 3.39 -5.14
CA GLN A 63 -3.71 3.23 -5.80
C GLN A 63 -2.90 4.53 -5.83
N THR A 64 -3.56 5.67 -6.09
CA THR A 64 -2.89 6.99 -6.09
C THR A 64 -2.38 7.35 -4.69
N ALA A 65 -3.16 7.09 -3.64
CA ALA A 65 -2.75 7.36 -2.27
C ALA A 65 -1.55 6.48 -1.87
N LEU A 66 -1.60 5.18 -2.18
CA LEU A 66 -0.52 4.25 -1.89
C LEU A 66 0.76 4.60 -2.67
N LEU A 67 0.63 4.99 -3.95
CA LEU A 67 1.76 5.47 -4.74
C LEU A 67 2.43 6.69 -4.08
N GLY A 68 1.64 7.62 -3.55
CA GLY A 68 2.16 8.78 -2.81
C GLY A 68 2.95 8.37 -1.57
N VAL A 69 2.48 7.35 -0.83
CA VAL A 69 3.18 6.82 0.35
C VAL A 69 4.50 6.16 -0.05
N VAL A 70 4.49 5.30 -1.06
CA VAL A 70 5.71 4.65 -1.58
C VAL A 70 6.73 5.70 -2.04
N GLN A 71 6.29 6.75 -2.73
CA GLN A 71 7.18 7.84 -3.15
C GLN A 71 7.74 8.62 -1.95
N ALA A 72 6.95 8.88 -0.92
CA ALA A 72 7.41 9.56 0.28
C ALA A 72 8.49 8.74 1.01
N GLU A 73 8.30 7.43 1.12
CA GLU A 73 9.26 6.49 1.72
C GLU A 73 10.56 6.41 0.92
N ALA A 74 10.47 6.31 -0.41
CA ALA A 74 11.63 6.31 -1.29
C ALA A 74 12.48 7.59 -1.17
N ASN A 75 11.85 8.74 -0.97
CA ASN A 75 12.55 10.00 -0.72
C ASN A 75 13.19 10.09 0.68
N ARG A 76 12.73 9.28 1.64
CA ARG A 76 13.20 9.29 3.02
C ARG A 76 14.41 8.38 3.25
N GLY A 77 14.48 7.27 2.50
CA GLY A 77 15.57 6.29 2.55
C GLY A 77 16.70 6.51 1.54
N GLY A 78 16.70 7.64 0.82
CA GLY A 78 17.73 8.03 -0.16
C GLY A 78 18.93 8.75 0.46
#